data_AF-A0A1J5F6E2-F1
#
_entry.id   AF-A0A1J5F6E2-F1
#
_cell.length_a   1.000
_cell.length_b   1.000
_cell.length_c   1.000
_cell.angle_alpha   90.00
_cell.angle_beta   90.00
_cell.angle_gamma   90.00
#
_symmetry.space_group_name_H-M   'P 1'
#
loop_
_entity.id
_entity.type
_entity.pdbx_description
1 polymer ?
#
loop_
_entity_poly.entity_id
_entity_poly.type
_entity_poly.pdbx_seq_one_letter_code
_entity_poly.pdbx_strand_id
1 'polypeptide(L)'
;MNNRETTIKEVEQSLIEFIQNFCINPFEYFYEEDLRAFLLTKLKSKVNISSEFPTLTYSKEIRKSSVNSSIIKAEYPYYKKFDIAFLSYQKEKDFYNQPVFMAIEIKLGSHKIGMDRTAGFKSDIVKLTECLTTYKNENFIGIALYFCQTLILKKEIDEWYKGISFEQIDVNQLVLSKNNVYAIIVPGEQSEKISLSKIKS
;
A
#
# COMPACT_ATOMS: atom_id res chain seq x y z
N MET A 1 -5.80 -3.71 -22.18
CA MET A 1 -6.73 -2.98 -21.30
C MET A 1 -7.69 -3.99 -20.67
N ASN A 2 -8.15 -3.75 -19.42
CA ASN A 2 -8.84 -4.67 -18.48
C ASN A 2 -7.99 -5.63 -17.62
N ASN A 3 -6.87 -5.14 -17.03
CA ASN A 3 -6.20 -5.87 -15.95
C ASN A 3 -6.31 -5.20 -14.56
N ARG A 4 -6.86 -3.97 -14.45
CA ARG A 4 -6.89 -3.25 -13.15
C ARG A 4 -7.72 -3.97 -12.10
N GLU A 5 -8.85 -4.55 -12.47
CA GLU A 5 -9.71 -5.27 -11.52
C GLU A 5 -9.09 -6.58 -11.06
N THR A 6 -8.45 -7.30 -11.98
CA THR A 6 -7.62 -8.47 -11.64
C THR A 6 -6.49 -8.07 -10.71
N THR A 7 -5.75 -6.98 -11.02
CA THR A 7 -4.68 -6.48 -10.16
C THR A 7 -5.18 -6.07 -8.77
N ILE A 8 -6.35 -5.42 -8.67
CA ILE A 8 -6.95 -5.09 -7.37
C ILE A 8 -7.20 -6.37 -6.56
N LYS A 9 -7.79 -7.40 -7.17
CA LYS A 9 -8.02 -8.69 -6.52
C LYS A 9 -6.73 -9.41 -6.12
N GLU A 10 -5.70 -9.36 -6.95
CA GLU A 10 -4.39 -9.93 -6.64
C GLU A 10 -3.72 -9.19 -5.47
N VAL A 11 -3.88 -7.86 -5.39
CA VAL A 11 -3.41 -7.05 -4.26
C VAL A 11 -4.19 -7.39 -3.00
N GLU A 12 -5.53 -7.44 -3.05
CA GLU A 12 -6.38 -7.85 -1.94
C GLU A 12 -5.91 -9.19 -1.36
N GLN A 13 -5.79 -10.21 -2.21
CA GLN A 13 -5.34 -11.53 -1.79
C GLN A 13 -3.91 -11.52 -1.23
N SER A 14 -3.02 -10.71 -1.82
CA SER A 14 -1.64 -10.58 -1.33
C SER A 14 -1.58 -9.92 0.05
N LEU A 15 -2.43 -8.93 0.29
CA LEU A 15 -2.56 -8.24 1.57
C LEU A 15 -3.14 -9.15 2.64
N ILE A 16 -4.23 -9.88 2.32
CA ILE A 16 -4.86 -10.83 3.25
C ILE A 16 -3.84 -11.83 3.76
N GLU A 17 -3.15 -12.51 2.85
CA GLU A 17 -2.15 -13.51 3.23
C GLU A 17 -0.93 -12.88 3.92
N PHE A 18 -0.54 -11.66 3.55
CA PHE A 18 0.57 -10.95 4.24
C PHE A 18 0.21 -10.61 5.68
N ILE A 19 -0.99 -10.09 5.90
CA ILE A 19 -1.52 -9.77 7.23
C ILE A 19 -1.65 -11.05 8.08
N GLN A 20 -2.19 -12.13 7.51
CA GLN A 20 -2.28 -13.42 8.21
C GLN A 20 -0.91 -13.95 8.61
N ASN A 21 0.07 -13.90 7.70
CA ASN A 21 1.45 -14.31 8.02
C ASN A 21 2.05 -13.47 9.16
N PHE A 22 1.83 -12.15 9.13
CA PHE A 22 2.25 -11.28 10.23
C PHE A 22 1.58 -11.67 11.55
N CYS A 23 0.27 -11.90 11.57
CA CYS A 23 -0.46 -12.29 12.79
C CYS A 23 0.02 -13.63 13.38
N ILE A 24 0.54 -14.56 12.56
CA ILE A 24 1.12 -15.83 13.02
C ILE A 24 2.41 -15.58 13.79
N ASN A 25 3.30 -14.73 13.27
CA ASN A 25 4.60 -14.43 13.87
C ASN A 25 5.00 -12.95 13.68
N PRO A 26 4.46 -12.02 14.51
CA PRO A 26 4.75 -10.59 14.36
C PRO A 26 6.23 -10.23 14.58
N PHE A 27 6.97 -11.08 15.29
CA PHE A 27 8.38 -10.90 15.63
C PHE A 27 9.34 -11.39 14.55
N GLU A 28 8.83 -11.97 13.45
CA GLU A 28 9.65 -12.26 12.26
C GLU A 28 10.18 -10.97 11.60
N TYR A 29 9.42 -9.88 11.72
CA TYR A 29 9.72 -8.60 11.10
C TYR A 29 10.26 -7.63 12.15
N PHE A 30 11.56 -7.34 12.13
CA PHE A 30 12.18 -6.43 13.10
C PHE A 30 12.08 -4.96 12.66
N TYR A 31 12.02 -4.72 11.35
CA TYR A 31 12.04 -3.40 10.76
C TYR A 31 10.91 -3.21 9.75
N GLU A 32 10.56 -1.94 9.52
CA GLU A 32 9.57 -1.57 8.50
C GLU A 32 10.04 -1.98 7.09
N GLU A 33 11.35 -1.94 6.85
CA GLU A 33 12.01 -2.40 5.64
C GLU A 33 11.73 -3.89 5.36
N ASP A 34 11.66 -4.74 6.40
CA ASP A 34 11.38 -6.17 6.25
C ASP A 34 9.96 -6.39 5.69
N LEU A 35 8.99 -5.68 6.28
CA LEU A 35 7.58 -5.70 5.85
C LEU A 35 7.43 -5.19 4.40
N ARG A 36 8.11 -4.08 4.07
CA ARG A 36 8.10 -3.48 2.73
C ARG A 36 8.69 -4.40 1.69
N ALA A 37 9.87 -4.98 1.96
CA ALA A 37 10.54 -5.90 1.05
C ALA A 37 9.71 -7.18 0.82
N PHE A 38 9.13 -7.74 1.88
CA PHE A 38 8.29 -8.94 1.81
C PHE A 38 7.06 -8.69 0.94
N LEU A 39 6.27 -7.65 1.24
CA LEU A 39 5.05 -7.34 0.50
C LEU A 39 5.35 -7.01 -0.96
N LEU A 40 6.40 -6.21 -1.24
CA LEU A 40 6.81 -5.88 -2.60
C LEU A 40 7.16 -7.13 -3.42
N THR A 41 7.92 -8.05 -2.84
CA THR A 41 8.32 -9.31 -3.51
C THR A 41 7.10 -10.16 -3.83
N LYS A 42 6.19 -10.30 -2.85
CA LYS A 42 4.95 -11.05 -3.01
C LYS A 42 4.06 -10.47 -4.11
N LEU A 43 3.85 -9.15 -4.09
CA LEU A 43 3.07 -8.43 -5.09
C LEU A 43 3.67 -8.59 -6.49
N LYS A 44 5.00 -8.45 -6.66
CA LYS A 44 5.66 -8.65 -7.96
C LYS A 44 5.58 -10.09 -8.48
N SER A 45 5.50 -11.08 -7.58
CA SER A 45 5.36 -12.48 -7.97
C SER A 45 3.93 -12.86 -8.41
N LYS A 46 2.92 -12.23 -7.80
CA LYS A 46 1.50 -12.54 -8.05
C LYS A 46 0.87 -11.67 -9.12
N VAL A 47 1.16 -10.37 -9.09
CA VAL A 47 0.64 -9.42 -10.08
C VAL A 47 1.45 -9.60 -11.34
N ASN A 48 0.89 -10.39 -12.25
CA ASN A 48 1.58 -11.05 -13.34
C ASN A 48 2.46 -10.08 -14.16
N ILE A 49 3.65 -10.59 -14.51
CA ILE A 49 4.68 -9.93 -15.32
C ILE A 49 4.15 -9.52 -16.70
N SER A 50 3.02 -10.06 -17.15
CA SER A 50 2.32 -9.65 -18.39
C SER A 50 1.79 -8.21 -18.41
N SER A 51 1.97 -7.47 -17.31
CA SER A 51 1.83 -6.02 -17.24
C SER A 51 3.15 -5.30 -17.55
N GLU A 52 3.98 -5.85 -18.45
CA GLU A 52 5.14 -5.14 -18.96
C GLU A 52 4.70 -3.79 -19.52
N PHE A 53 5.32 -2.72 -19.02
CA PHE A 53 5.23 -1.42 -19.67
C PHE A 53 5.69 -1.58 -21.12
N PRO A 54 4.88 -1.19 -22.13
CA PRO A 54 5.34 -1.19 -23.50
C PRO A 54 6.60 -0.34 -23.58
N THR A 55 7.66 -0.96 -24.13
CA THR A 55 8.92 -0.35 -24.56
C THR A 55 8.92 1.17 -24.54
N LEU A 56 9.48 1.75 -23.48
CA LEU A 56 9.75 3.18 -23.46
C LEU A 56 11.04 3.41 -24.25
N THR A 57 10.93 4.04 -25.42
CA THR A 57 12.08 4.57 -26.13
C THR A 57 12.72 5.64 -25.25
N TYR A 58 13.83 5.28 -24.62
CA TYR A 58 14.70 6.24 -23.93
C TYR A 58 15.05 7.39 -24.86
N SER A 59 15.18 8.59 -24.29
CA SER A 59 15.76 9.75 -24.96
C SER A 59 17.12 9.36 -25.57
N LYS A 60 17.19 9.40 -26.90
CA LYS A 60 18.32 9.39 -27.88
C LYS A 60 19.65 8.61 -27.60
N GLU A 61 20.02 8.26 -26.39
CA GLU A 61 21.36 7.77 -26.02
C GLU A 61 21.37 6.31 -25.50
N ILE A 62 20.26 5.80 -24.97
CA ILE A 62 20.17 4.39 -24.54
C ILE A 62 19.63 3.55 -25.71
N ARG A 63 20.58 2.91 -26.40
CA ARG A 63 20.45 2.09 -27.61
C ARG A 63 19.21 1.20 -27.63
N LYS A 64 18.43 1.29 -28.72
CA LYS A 64 17.70 0.27 -29.53
C LYS A 64 17.08 -1.00 -28.92
N SER A 65 17.15 -1.26 -27.62
CA SER A 65 16.54 -2.42 -26.96
C SER A 65 15.36 -1.98 -26.09
N SER A 66 14.24 -2.65 -26.27
CA SER A 66 13.08 -2.52 -25.40
C SER A 66 13.43 -2.90 -23.96
N VAL A 67 13.20 -2.00 -23.01
CA VAL A 67 13.30 -2.30 -21.58
C VAL A 67 11.90 -2.51 -21.03
N ASN A 68 11.61 -3.75 -20.64
CA ASN A 68 10.39 -4.09 -19.94
C ASN A 68 10.57 -3.77 -18.45
N SER A 69 9.55 -3.17 -17.86
CA SER A 69 9.53 -2.83 -16.45
C SER A 69 8.19 -3.20 -15.84
N SER A 70 8.24 -3.66 -14.58
CA SER A 70 7.06 -3.87 -13.75
C SER A 70 6.28 -2.57 -13.53
N ILE A 71 4.94 -2.68 -13.48
CA ILE A 71 4.04 -1.61 -13.03
C ILE A 71 4.15 -1.32 -11.53
N ILE A 72 4.82 -2.20 -10.78
CA ILE A 72 4.96 -2.09 -9.33
C ILE A 72 6.33 -1.51 -9.03
N LYS A 73 6.34 -0.35 -8.36
CA LYS A 73 7.54 0.39 -7.99
C LYS A 73 7.58 0.62 -6.48
N ALA A 74 8.78 0.54 -5.92
CA ALA A 74 9.04 1.05 -4.60
C ALA A 74 9.54 2.49 -4.68
N GLU A 75 9.29 3.28 -3.65
CA GLU A 75 9.74 4.67 -3.54
C GLU A 75 9.40 5.54 -4.77
N TYR A 76 8.17 5.40 -5.26
CA TYR A 76 7.71 6.09 -6.47
C TYR A 76 6.45 6.92 -6.17
N PRO A 77 6.24 8.08 -6.82
CA PRO A 77 7.19 8.79 -7.68
C PRO A 77 8.29 9.49 -6.86
N TYR A 78 9.37 9.90 -7.53
CA TYR A 78 10.53 10.54 -6.89
C TYR A 78 10.17 11.73 -5.98
N TYR A 79 9.17 12.53 -6.36
CA TYR A 79 8.77 13.76 -5.65
C TYR A 79 7.77 13.52 -4.50
N LYS A 80 7.10 12.36 -4.46
CA LYS A 80 6.12 12.00 -3.42
C LYS A 80 6.11 10.48 -3.28
N LYS A 81 7.19 9.96 -2.70
CA LYS A 81 7.48 8.53 -2.66
C LYS A 81 6.44 7.78 -1.84
N PHE A 82 5.82 6.79 -2.47
CA PHE A 82 5.09 5.74 -1.77
C PHE A 82 5.98 4.52 -1.54
N ASP A 83 5.78 3.80 -0.44
CA ASP A 83 6.52 2.56 -0.19
C ASP A 83 6.34 1.57 -1.34
N ILE A 84 5.09 1.42 -1.82
CA ILE A 84 4.76 0.65 -3.03
C ILE A 84 3.72 1.41 -3.86
N ALA A 85 4.00 1.61 -5.13
CA ALA A 85 3.13 2.28 -6.09
C ALA A 85 2.83 1.37 -7.30
N PHE A 86 1.60 1.42 -7.78
CA PHE A 86 1.12 0.75 -8.98
C PHE A 86 0.82 1.78 -10.06
N LEU A 87 1.51 1.65 -11.17
CA LEU A 87 1.48 2.64 -12.24
C LEU A 87 0.36 2.38 -13.24
N SER A 88 -0.32 3.45 -13.65
CA SER A 88 -1.17 3.48 -14.84
C SER A 88 -0.31 3.77 -16.05
N TYR A 89 -0.21 2.86 -17.02
CA TYR A 89 0.50 3.19 -18.26
C TYR A 89 -0.23 4.31 -19.03
N GLN A 90 0.48 5.40 -19.25
CA GLN A 90 0.11 6.46 -20.19
C GLN A 90 1.26 6.65 -21.18
N LYS A 91 0.98 6.39 -22.47
CA LYS A 91 1.97 6.42 -23.56
C LYS A 91 2.70 7.77 -23.69
N GLU A 92 2.02 8.85 -23.33
CA GLU A 92 2.53 10.22 -23.49
C GLU A 92 3.42 10.69 -22.33
N LYS A 93 3.51 9.92 -21.24
CA LYS A 93 4.29 10.28 -20.07
C LYS A 93 5.63 9.55 -20.03
N ASP A 94 6.64 10.22 -19.50
CA ASP A 94 7.92 9.58 -19.16
C ASP A 94 7.72 8.56 -18.02
N PHE A 95 8.59 7.56 -17.97
CA PHE A 95 8.63 6.50 -16.97
C PHE A 95 8.59 7.03 -15.54
N TYR A 96 9.34 8.11 -15.27
CA TYR A 96 9.44 8.72 -13.95
C TYR A 96 8.20 9.53 -13.54
N ASN A 97 7.26 9.74 -14.46
CA ASN A 97 6.07 10.59 -14.30
C ASN A 97 4.76 9.87 -14.64
N GLN A 98 4.78 8.54 -14.75
CA GLN A 98 3.58 7.72 -14.87
C GLN A 98 2.64 7.97 -13.68
N PRO A 99 1.32 8.11 -13.92
CA PRO A 99 0.35 8.24 -12.84
C PRO A 99 0.29 6.96 -12.00
N VAL A 100 -0.16 7.13 -10.76
CA VAL A 100 -0.36 6.03 -9.82
C VAL A 100 -1.86 5.78 -9.68
N PHE A 101 -2.32 4.54 -9.89
CA PHE A 101 -3.72 4.16 -9.60
C PHE A 101 -3.88 3.46 -8.26
N MET A 102 -2.80 2.99 -7.65
CA MET A 102 -2.83 2.44 -6.30
C MET A 102 -1.50 2.69 -5.59
N ALA A 103 -1.55 3.06 -4.32
CA ALA A 103 -0.37 3.24 -3.48
C ALA A 103 -0.57 2.55 -2.12
N ILE A 104 0.52 1.99 -1.60
CA ILE A 104 0.58 1.33 -0.30
C ILE A 104 1.67 2.01 0.53
N GLU A 105 1.32 2.34 1.77
CA GLU A 105 2.22 2.82 2.82
C GLU A 105 2.24 1.81 3.95
N ILE A 106 3.42 1.57 4.51
CA ILE A 106 3.62 0.57 5.56
C ILE A 106 4.34 1.22 6.71
N LYS A 107 3.79 1.03 7.90
CA LYS A 107 4.38 1.47 9.16
C LYS A 107 4.44 0.30 10.12
N LEU A 108 5.56 0.19 10.84
CA LEU A 108 5.70 -0.68 11.98
C LEU A 108 5.62 0.16 13.26
N GLY A 109 4.70 -0.18 14.15
CA GLY A 109 4.47 0.51 15.41
C GLY A 109 5.73 0.50 16.27
N SER A 110 6.15 1.69 16.70
CA SER A 110 7.34 1.85 17.55
C SER A 110 7.00 1.65 19.02
N HIS A 111 7.79 0.82 19.72
CA HIS A 111 7.77 0.71 21.17
C HIS A 111 8.56 1.81 21.89
N LYS A 112 9.17 2.74 21.14
CA LYS A 112 10.07 3.74 21.72
C LYS A 112 9.30 4.72 22.60
N ILE A 113 9.72 4.80 23.87
CA ILE A 113 9.16 5.72 24.87
C ILE A 113 9.39 7.17 24.41
N GLY A 114 8.35 7.99 24.44
CA GLY A 114 8.44 9.44 24.18
C GLY A 114 8.28 9.90 22.73
N MET A 115 8.02 8.99 21.78
CA MET A 115 7.61 9.36 20.41
C MET A 115 6.11 9.07 20.21
N ASP A 116 5.42 9.90 19.43
CA ASP A 116 4.07 9.56 18.97
C ASP A 116 4.16 8.33 18.07
N ARG A 117 3.70 7.19 18.60
CA ARG A 117 3.73 5.87 17.97
C ARG A 117 3.02 5.84 16.61
N THR A 118 2.14 6.81 16.37
CA THR A 118 1.21 6.83 15.24
C THR A 118 1.46 7.98 14.26
N ALA A 119 2.39 8.90 14.57
CA ALA A 119 2.60 10.11 13.76
C ALA A 119 2.94 9.80 12.30
N GLY A 120 3.82 8.81 12.06
CA GLY A 120 4.15 8.36 10.70
C GLY A 120 2.91 7.87 9.94
N PHE A 121 2.13 7.00 10.58
CA PHE A 121 0.91 6.45 9.98
C PHE A 121 -0.16 7.51 9.70
N LYS A 122 -0.34 8.48 10.60
CA LYS A 122 -1.23 9.64 10.36
C LYS A 122 -0.77 10.45 9.14
N SER A 123 0.54 10.69 9.02
CA SER A 123 1.11 11.39 7.87
C SER A 123 0.85 10.62 6.56
N ASP A 124 0.92 9.30 6.58
CA ASP A 124 0.68 8.48 5.40
C ASP A 124 -0.80 8.48 4.97
N ILE A 125 -1.72 8.43 5.93
CA ILE A 125 -3.16 8.59 5.65
C ILE A 125 -3.42 9.94 4.97
N VAL A 126 -2.85 11.04 5.49
CA VAL A 126 -2.98 12.38 4.90
C VAL A 126 -2.39 12.39 3.49
N LYS A 127 -1.16 11.89 3.33
CA LYS A 127 -0.44 11.80 2.04
C LYS A 127 -1.28 11.08 0.97
N LEU A 128 -1.87 9.94 1.32
CA LEU A 128 -2.74 9.16 0.42
C LEU A 128 -4.06 9.88 0.13
N THR A 129 -4.65 10.55 1.12
CA THR A 129 -5.91 11.29 0.96
C THR A 129 -5.75 12.48 0.01
N GLU A 130 -4.64 13.21 0.11
CA GLU A 130 -4.30 14.28 -0.86
C GLU A 130 -4.23 13.72 -2.29
N CYS A 131 -3.62 12.54 -2.45
CA CYS A 131 -3.45 11.88 -3.74
C CYS A 131 -4.77 11.35 -4.33
N LEU A 132 -5.77 11.05 -3.49
CA LEU A 132 -7.09 10.68 -3.95
C LEU A 132 -7.75 11.80 -4.77
N THR A 133 -7.47 13.06 -4.44
CA THR A 133 -7.90 14.21 -5.25
C THR A 133 -7.06 14.33 -6.53
N THR A 134 -5.73 14.23 -6.41
CA THR A 134 -4.80 14.37 -7.55
C THR A 134 -5.02 13.31 -8.64
N TYR A 135 -5.28 12.07 -8.24
CA TYR A 135 -5.41 10.92 -9.13
C TYR A 135 -6.86 10.42 -9.25
N LYS A 136 -7.86 11.27 -8.97
CA LYS A 136 -9.28 10.90 -9.02
C LYS A 136 -9.69 10.24 -10.34
N ASN A 137 -9.19 10.74 -11.47
CA ASN A 137 -9.49 10.20 -12.79
C ASN A 137 -8.83 8.83 -13.06
N GLU A 138 -7.84 8.45 -12.25
CA GLU A 138 -7.17 7.14 -12.34
C GLU A 138 -7.86 6.06 -11.51
N ASN A 139 -8.98 6.37 -10.86
CA ASN A 139 -9.67 5.47 -9.94
C ASN A 139 -8.78 5.06 -8.75
N PHE A 140 -8.08 6.03 -8.16
CA PHE A 140 -7.02 5.82 -7.19
C PHE A 140 -7.47 5.03 -5.94
N ILE A 141 -6.61 4.13 -5.47
CA ILE A 141 -6.77 3.39 -4.21
C ILE A 141 -5.55 3.64 -3.33
N GLY A 142 -5.75 4.26 -2.17
CA GLY A 142 -4.69 4.41 -1.17
C GLY A 142 -4.84 3.38 -0.05
N ILE A 143 -3.75 2.77 0.38
CA ILE A 143 -3.75 1.78 1.47
C ILE A 143 -2.64 2.14 2.44
N ALA A 144 -2.99 2.52 3.66
CA ALA A 144 -2.04 2.67 4.76
C ALA A 144 -2.16 1.45 5.66
N LEU A 145 -1.05 0.75 5.91
CA LEU A 145 -0.95 -0.37 6.83
C LEU A 145 -0.14 0.04 8.08
N TYR A 146 -0.68 -0.21 9.26
CA TYR A 146 0.00 -0.04 10.55
C TYR A 146 0.10 -1.40 11.24
N PHE A 147 1.28 -1.99 11.21
CA PHE A 147 1.58 -3.26 11.86
C PHE A 147 2.04 -3.02 13.29
N CYS A 148 1.51 -3.80 14.23
CA CYS A 148 1.92 -3.73 15.63
C CYS A 148 2.31 -5.12 16.11
N GLN A 149 3.45 -5.23 16.78
CA GLN A 149 3.92 -6.52 17.31
C GLN A 149 3.24 -6.90 18.62
N THR A 150 2.46 -5.98 19.19
CA THR A 150 1.68 -6.18 20.40
C THR A 150 0.19 -6.09 20.11
N LEU A 151 -0.60 -6.62 21.04
CA LEU A 151 -2.03 -6.42 21.08
C LEU A 151 -2.35 -4.92 21.24
N ILE A 152 -3.39 -4.46 20.54
CA ILE A 152 -3.92 -3.10 20.67
C ILE A 152 -5.41 -3.21 20.97
N LEU A 153 -5.83 -2.56 22.05
CA LEU A 153 -7.25 -2.50 22.40
C LEU A 153 -7.94 -1.43 21.56
N LYS A 154 -9.21 -1.66 21.21
CA LYS A 154 -10.03 -0.70 20.45
C LYS A 154 -10.00 0.71 21.04
N LYS A 155 -10.06 0.83 22.37
CA LYS A 155 -9.98 2.12 23.08
C LYS A 155 -8.69 2.91 22.76
N GLU A 156 -7.57 2.20 22.54
CA GLU A 156 -6.29 2.83 22.22
C GLU A 156 -6.30 3.34 20.78
N ILE A 157 -6.89 2.58 19.85
CA ILE A 157 -7.10 3.03 18.46
C ILE A 157 -7.98 4.29 18.43
N ASP A 158 -9.09 4.28 19.16
CA ASP A 158 -10.03 5.41 19.25
C ASP A 158 -9.35 6.66 19.84
N GLU A 159 -8.44 6.48 20.79
CA GLU A 159 -7.64 7.56 21.39
C GLU A 159 -6.59 8.10 20.40
N TRP A 160 -5.83 7.22 19.76
CA TRP A 160 -4.76 7.59 18.85
C TRP A 160 -5.27 8.29 17.60
N TYR A 161 -6.43 7.87 17.08
CA TYR A 161 -7.00 8.35 15.83
C TYR A 161 -8.33 9.06 16.02
N LYS A 162 -8.40 9.92 17.04
CA LYS A 162 -9.59 10.72 17.34
C LYS A 162 -10.14 11.43 16.08
N GLY A 163 -11.39 11.13 15.74
CA GLY A 163 -12.08 11.66 14.56
C GLY A 163 -12.06 10.74 13.34
N ILE A 164 -11.32 9.63 13.37
CA ILE A 164 -11.37 8.58 12.36
C ILE A 164 -12.08 7.36 12.97
N SER A 165 -13.16 6.91 12.33
CA SER A 165 -13.90 5.73 12.78
C SER A 165 -13.26 4.47 12.22
N PHE A 166 -12.86 3.56 13.11
CA PHE A 166 -12.38 2.23 12.75
C PHE A 166 -13.42 1.15 13.09
N GLU A 167 -13.72 0.31 12.12
CA GLU A 167 -14.50 -0.92 12.30
C GLU A 167 -13.58 -2.13 12.38
N GLN A 168 -13.95 -3.10 13.21
CA GLN A 168 -13.22 -4.36 13.28
C GLN A 168 -13.85 -5.34 12.28
N ILE A 169 -13.05 -5.82 11.34
CA ILE A 169 -13.49 -6.80 10.33
C ILE A 169 -12.60 -8.03 10.36
N ASP A 170 -13.11 -9.12 9.80
CA ASP A 170 -12.29 -10.27 9.43
C ASP A 170 -11.39 -9.89 8.25
N VAL A 171 -10.11 -10.24 8.29
CA VAL A 171 -9.14 -9.93 7.24
C VAL A 171 -9.58 -10.52 5.90
N ASN A 172 -10.23 -11.68 5.89
CA ASN A 172 -10.75 -12.32 4.68
C ASN A 172 -11.92 -11.54 4.05
N GLN A 173 -12.47 -10.56 4.76
CA GLN A 173 -13.51 -9.63 4.27
C GLN A 173 -12.93 -8.32 3.73
N LEU A 174 -11.59 -8.18 3.65
CA LEU A 174 -10.95 -7.01 3.07
C LEU A 174 -11.34 -6.85 1.58
N VAL A 175 -12.06 -5.77 1.27
CA VAL A 175 -12.44 -5.42 -0.10
C VAL A 175 -12.03 -3.98 -0.42
N LEU A 176 -11.20 -3.85 -1.45
CA LEU A 176 -10.69 -2.61 -1.99
C LEU A 176 -11.57 -2.12 -3.14
N SER A 177 -11.96 -0.85 -3.07
CA SER A 177 -12.75 -0.19 -4.08
C SER A 177 -12.09 1.09 -4.52
N LYS A 178 -12.13 1.33 -5.83
CA LYS A 178 -11.68 2.55 -6.52
C LYS A 178 -12.13 3.82 -5.79
N ASN A 179 -11.29 4.85 -5.79
CA ASN A 179 -11.53 6.16 -5.16
C ASN A 179 -11.77 6.08 -3.65
N ASN A 180 -10.98 5.28 -2.94
CA ASN A 180 -10.99 5.24 -1.47
C ASN A 180 -9.55 5.19 -0.93
N VAL A 181 -9.37 5.72 0.29
CA VAL A 181 -8.21 5.44 1.12
C VAL A 181 -8.62 4.50 2.25
N TYR A 182 -7.81 3.47 2.46
CA TYR A 182 -7.99 2.47 3.50
C TYR A 182 -6.89 2.64 4.54
N ALA A 183 -7.27 2.92 5.78
CA ALA A 183 -6.35 2.86 6.91
C ALA A 183 -6.59 1.53 7.64
N ILE A 184 -5.57 0.69 7.71
CA ILE A 184 -5.64 -0.67 8.25
C ILE A 184 -4.66 -0.80 9.40
N ILE A 185 -5.15 -1.15 10.57
CA ILE A 185 -4.33 -1.48 11.73
C ILE A 185 -4.35 -2.99 11.93
N VAL A 186 -3.16 -3.57 11.95
CA VAL A 186 -2.90 -5.01 12.06
C VAL A 186 -2.30 -5.28 13.43
N PRO A 187 -3.06 -5.85 14.38
CA PRO A 187 -2.57 -6.16 15.71
C PRO A 187 -1.68 -7.40 15.70
N GLY A 188 -0.74 -7.47 16.64
CA GLY A 188 0.22 -8.57 16.80
C GLY A 188 -0.35 -9.72 17.62
N GLU A 189 -1.59 -10.10 17.36
CA GLU A 189 -2.26 -11.23 17.98
C GLU A 189 -2.58 -12.28 16.92
N GLN A 190 -2.69 -13.55 17.32
CA GLN A 190 -3.20 -14.62 16.45
C GLN A 190 -4.72 -14.46 16.25
N SER A 191 -5.14 -13.34 15.68
CA SER A 191 -6.50 -13.08 15.27
C SER A 191 -6.52 -12.76 13.78
N GLU A 192 -7.56 -13.26 13.11
CA GLU A 192 -7.86 -12.88 11.73
C GLU A 192 -8.59 -11.53 11.67
N LYS A 193 -8.47 -10.68 12.69
CA LYS A 193 -9.21 -9.43 12.79
C LYS A 193 -8.29 -8.23 12.63
N ILE A 194 -8.73 -7.29 11.80
CA ILE A 194 -8.05 -6.00 11.57
C ILE A 194 -9.00 -4.86 11.94
N SER A 195 -8.43 -3.71 12.29
CA SER A 195 -9.21 -2.47 12.37
C SER A 195 -9.08 -1.70 11.06
N LEU A 196 -10.20 -1.46 10.40
CA LEU A 196 -10.30 -0.84 9.10
C LEU A 196 -11.02 0.51 9.21
N SER A 197 -10.47 1.53 8.57
CA SER A 197 -11.20 2.76 8.26
C SER A 197 -11.19 3.01 6.76
N LYS A 198 -12.37 3.33 6.21
CA LYS A 198 -12.55 3.66 4.80
C LYS A 198 -12.84 5.15 4.66
N ILE A 199 -11.88 5.88 4.13
CA ILE A 199 -11.93 7.33 3.90
C ILE A 199 -12.33 7.58 2.44
N LYS A 200 -13.41 8.32 2.27
CA LYS A 200 -13.98 8.72 0.97
C LYS A 200 -13.68 10.20 0.71
N SER A 201 -13.48 10.60 -0.55
CA SER A 201 -13.67 12.01 -0.97
C SER A 201 -15.13 12.30 -1.25
#